data_AF-A0A812RYL8-F1
#
_entry.id   AF-A0A812RYL8-F1
#
_cell.length_a   1.000
_cell.length_b   1.000
_cell.length_c   1.000
_cell.angle_alpha   90.00
_cell.angle_beta   90.00
_cell.angle_gamma   90.00
#
_symmetry.space_group_name_H-M   'P 1'
#
loop_
_entity.id
_entity.type
_entity.pdbx_description
1 polymer ?
#
loop_
_entity_poly.entity_id
_entity_poly.type
_entity_poly.pdbx_seq_one_letter_code
_entity_poly.pdbx_strand_id
1 'polypeptide(L)'
;MFFNALIIFSYELVLPEGELSQGDRQGLDDSSFTSSWIQLGDFEGISVSKQLAKMVSSWKKPSQQTLFLPTADRLGHLIPDDLAVQKIPGIGFSSTQKLQEEGIKTTGEILAALDSQGQDYKRLLTQFDAGSLGTMRALCLGMDASAVKSSGAPKTCSVQDSFWQNPVRTDTQVKENLLALAQKLLTKVRSDERMYGYRPIPTFSLSLLHAPSSEASAARRGRKQMQLGGFQIARRVEEQADDERLQGQIADRAFALFRKLVPPQEPFVLHILNLQVGFGEALGTQRRLSFNASQAPALPSAAPIEGIELSDSGEETVGLSTKPEDADVSAVGSDDLASLTAMGFAEGLARQALAECGDVPRAVEKLLARPTPHSPSECRAEKRRRLKCSVGADASAAVVDLLD
;
A
#
# COMPACT_ATOMS: atom_id res chain seq x y z
N MET A 1 17.98 15.20 -2.95
CA MET A 1 16.64 14.61 -3.16
C MET A 1 16.82 13.16 -3.57
N PHE A 2 16.48 12.21 -2.69
CA PHE A 2 16.50 10.79 -3.01
C PHE A 2 15.13 10.40 -3.57
N PHE A 3 15.06 10.01 -4.84
CA PHE A 3 13.86 9.41 -5.42
C PHE A 3 13.75 7.96 -4.91
N ASN A 4 12.84 7.72 -3.97
CA ASN A 4 12.45 6.37 -3.57
C ASN A 4 11.57 5.76 -4.67
N ALA A 5 11.74 4.45 -4.87
CA ALA A 5 11.12 3.65 -5.92
C ALA A 5 9.60 3.90 -6.07
N LEU A 6 9.14 4.00 -7.31
CA LEU A 6 7.74 4.11 -7.67
C LEU A 6 7.07 2.73 -7.52
N ILE A 7 6.03 2.63 -6.72
CA ILE A 7 5.22 1.42 -6.56
C ILE A 7 4.00 1.54 -7.46
N ILE A 8 3.90 0.62 -8.42
CA ILE A 8 2.71 0.40 -9.24
C ILE A 8 1.88 -0.67 -8.55
N PHE A 9 0.60 -0.40 -8.31
CA PHE A 9 -0.35 -1.41 -7.85
C PHE A 9 -1.31 -1.76 -8.99
N SER A 10 -0.97 -2.81 -9.73
CA SER A 10 -1.83 -3.43 -10.74
C SER A 10 -2.37 -4.75 -10.20
N TYR A 11 -3.62 -5.08 -10.52
CA TYR A 11 -4.18 -6.41 -10.23
C TYR A 11 -3.74 -7.37 -11.33
N GLU A 12 -2.55 -7.96 -11.19
CA GLU A 12 -2.04 -8.93 -12.16
C GLU A 12 -2.51 -10.35 -11.80
N LEU A 13 -3.23 -11.00 -12.72
CA LEU A 13 -3.55 -12.43 -12.67
C LEU A 13 -2.35 -13.22 -13.19
N VAL A 14 -1.68 -13.98 -12.31
CA VAL A 14 -0.59 -14.88 -12.69
C VAL A 14 -1.13 -15.99 -13.59
N LEU A 15 -0.80 -15.94 -14.88
CA LEU A 15 -1.01 -17.03 -15.83
C LEU A 15 0.24 -17.92 -15.92
N PRO A 16 0.08 -19.22 -16.25
CA PRO A 16 1.21 -20.14 -16.36
C PRO A 16 2.11 -19.76 -17.54
N GLU A 17 3.42 -19.68 -17.31
CA GLU A 17 4.41 -19.56 -18.38
C GLU A 17 4.38 -20.81 -19.26
N GLY A 18 3.65 -20.72 -20.37
CA GLY A 18 3.87 -21.55 -21.55
C GLY A 18 4.82 -20.81 -22.49
N GLU A 19 5.86 -21.51 -22.94
CA GLU A 19 6.94 -21.06 -23.82
C GLU A 19 6.57 -19.91 -24.78
N LEU A 20 7.15 -18.73 -24.56
CA LEU A 20 7.15 -17.63 -25.53
C LEU A 20 8.59 -17.20 -25.79
N SER A 21 8.97 -17.31 -27.06
CA SER A 21 10.28 -16.99 -27.60
C SER A 21 10.64 -15.52 -27.39
N GLN A 22 11.93 -15.28 -27.15
CA GLN A 22 12.56 -13.96 -27.18
C GLN A 22 12.10 -13.12 -28.37
N GLY A 23 11.47 -11.98 -28.09
CA GLY A 23 11.10 -10.97 -29.07
C GLY A 23 10.57 -9.70 -28.40
N ASP A 24 11.44 -8.70 -28.31
CA ASP A 24 11.17 -7.27 -28.28
C ASP A 24 10.56 -6.56 -27.04
N ARG A 25 11.45 -5.82 -26.38
CA ARG A 25 11.37 -4.41 -25.91
C ARG A 25 10.13 -3.92 -25.13
N GLN A 26 10.43 -3.52 -23.88
CA GLN A 26 10.00 -2.28 -23.20
C GLN A 26 8.52 -2.13 -22.82
N GLY A 27 8.19 -2.49 -21.57
CA GLY A 27 7.88 -1.53 -20.49
C GLY A 27 6.80 -0.48 -20.68
N LEU A 28 5.93 -0.63 -21.67
CA LEU A 28 4.71 0.16 -21.84
C LEU A 28 3.58 -0.85 -22.05
N ASP A 29 2.50 -0.63 -21.29
CA ASP A 29 1.16 -1.15 -21.54
C ASP A 29 0.77 -2.53 -20.95
N ASP A 30 1.09 -2.78 -19.67
CA ASP A 30 0.46 -3.87 -18.90
C ASP A 30 -1.09 -3.79 -18.91
N SER A 31 -1.66 -2.58 -18.90
CA SER A 31 -3.11 -2.36 -18.92
C SER A 31 -3.76 -2.60 -20.29
N SER A 32 -3.10 -2.24 -21.40
CA SER A 32 -3.65 -2.53 -22.73
C SER A 32 -3.45 -3.99 -23.13
N PHE A 33 -2.40 -4.64 -22.60
CA PHE A 33 -2.22 -6.09 -22.69
C PHE A 33 -3.36 -6.83 -21.97
N THR A 34 -3.55 -6.61 -20.66
CA THR A 34 -4.61 -7.25 -19.86
C THR A 34 -6.03 -7.03 -20.39
N SER A 35 -6.36 -5.81 -20.84
CA SER A 35 -7.65 -5.47 -21.44
C SER A 35 -7.92 -6.24 -22.74
N SER A 36 -6.89 -6.46 -23.56
CA SER A 36 -6.98 -7.21 -24.82
C SER A 36 -7.21 -8.71 -24.61
N TRP A 37 -6.59 -9.29 -23.58
CA TRP A 37 -6.61 -10.73 -23.34
C TRP A 37 -7.75 -11.23 -22.44
N ILE A 38 -8.20 -10.43 -21.47
CA ILE A 38 -9.15 -10.89 -20.43
C ILE A 38 -10.44 -10.05 -20.41
N GLN A 39 -10.54 -8.96 -21.20
CA GLN A 39 -11.70 -8.04 -21.21
C GLN A 39 -12.09 -7.52 -19.81
N LEU A 40 -11.12 -7.40 -18.90
CA LEU A 40 -11.30 -6.75 -17.60
C LEU A 40 -10.89 -5.28 -17.70
N GLY A 41 -11.65 -4.38 -17.07
CA GLY A 41 -11.29 -2.97 -16.97
C GLY A 41 -10.40 -2.71 -15.77
N ASP A 42 -9.18 -2.22 -16.00
CA ASP A 42 -8.16 -2.09 -14.97
C ASP A 42 -7.99 -0.68 -14.41
N PHE A 43 -7.61 -0.60 -13.14
CA PHE A 43 -7.36 0.64 -12.41
C PHE A 43 -6.00 0.58 -11.76
N GLU A 44 -5.18 1.59 -12.03
CA GLU A 44 -3.82 1.61 -11.52
C GLU A 44 -3.60 2.86 -10.69
N GLY A 45 -3.07 2.67 -9.49
CA GLY A 45 -2.59 3.73 -8.63
C GLY A 45 -1.09 3.64 -8.53
N ILE A 46 -0.41 4.74 -8.79
CA ILE A 46 1.05 4.81 -8.81
C ILE A 46 1.47 5.83 -7.75
N SER A 47 2.29 5.40 -6.77
CA SER A 47 2.82 6.31 -5.74
C SER A 47 4.12 5.80 -5.11
N VAL A 48 4.59 6.46 -4.05
CA VAL A 48 5.83 6.12 -3.33
C VAL A 48 5.65 5.04 -2.26
N SER A 49 4.40 4.68 -1.95
CA SER A 49 4.07 3.65 -0.96
C SER A 49 2.86 2.82 -1.42
N LYS A 50 2.74 1.58 -0.94
CA LYS A 50 1.60 0.70 -1.27
C LYS A 50 0.29 1.28 -0.79
N GLN A 51 0.29 1.87 0.40
CA GLN A 51 -0.88 2.52 0.97
C GLN A 51 -1.40 3.62 0.04
N LEU A 52 -0.54 4.58 -0.34
CA LEU A 52 -0.94 5.71 -1.17
C LEU A 52 -1.37 5.25 -2.55
N ALA A 53 -0.60 4.34 -3.18
CA ALA A 53 -0.96 3.73 -4.46
C ALA A 53 -2.35 3.07 -4.40
N LYS A 54 -2.66 2.35 -3.32
CA LYS A 54 -3.97 1.71 -3.12
C LYS A 54 -5.11 2.72 -2.90
N MET A 55 -4.85 3.85 -2.25
CA MET A 55 -5.87 4.89 -2.05
C MET A 55 -6.21 5.58 -3.38
N VAL A 56 -5.19 5.95 -4.16
CA VAL A 56 -5.38 6.74 -5.39
C VAL A 56 -5.84 5.93 -6.59
N SER A 57 -5.66 4.60 -6.60
CA SER A 57 -6.21 3.74 -7.67
C SER A 57 -7.74 3.80 -7.75
N SER A 58 -8.41 4.31 -6.71
CA SER A 58 -9.86 4.46 -6.69
C SER A 58 -10.39 5.79 -7.19
N TRP A 59 -9.53 6.77 -7.48
CA TRP A 59 -9.94 8.14 -7.80
C TRP A 59 -10.53 8.31 -9.20
N LYS A 60 -9.91 7.70 -10.22
CA LYS A 60 -10.33 7.83 -11.61
C LYS A 60 -10.89 6.51 -12.12
N LYS A 61 -12.15 6.24 -11.77
CA LYS A 61 -12.89 5.07 -12.29
C LYS A 61 -13.94 5.49 -13.35
N PRO A 62 -14.20 4.73 -14.44
CA PRO A 62 -13.61 3.44 -14.86
C PRO A 62 -12.37 3.53 -15.80
N SER A 63 -11.65 2.40 -15.97
CA SER A 63 -10.39 2.13 -16.69
C SER A 63 -9.34 3.24 -16.82
N GLN A 64 -8.88 3.84 -15.73
CA GLN A 64 -7.84 4.88 -15.76
C GLN A 64 -6.74 4.65 -14.71
N GLN A 65 -5.57 5.21 -14.98
CA GLN A 65 -4.44 5.25 -14.06
C GLN A 65 -4.32 6.61 -13.35
N THR A 66 -3.84 6.61 -12.11
CA THR A 66 -3.60 7.83 -11.32
C THR A 66 -2.21 7.82 -10.70
N LEU A 67 -1.35 8.76 -11.10
CA LEU A 67 -0.06 9.03 -10.46
C LEU A 67 -0.23 10.03 -9.30
N PHE A 68 0.22 9.64 -8.10
CA PHE A 68 0.17 10.48 -6.91
C PHE A 68 1.55 10.76 -6.35
N LEU A 69 1.92 12.04 -6.38
CA LEU A 69 3.11 12.59 -5.75
C LEU A 69 2.72 13.23 -4.40
N PRO A 70 3.23 12.73 -3.26
CA PRO A 70 2.83 13.16 -1.93
C PRO A 70 3.51 14.47 -1.52
N THR A 71 3.03 15.60 -2.04
CA THR A 71 3.33 16.90 -1.44
C THR A 71 2.44 17.11 -0.21
N ALA A 72 2.85 17.97 0.73
CA ALA A 72 2.10 18.23 1.96
C ALA A 72 0.62 18.59 1.68
N ASP A 73 0.38 19.50 0.72
CA ASP A 73 -0.97 19.91 0.33
C ASP A 73 -1.80 18.75 -0.27
N ARG A 74 -1.19 17.96 -1.16
CA ARG A 74 -1.88 16.83 -1.82
C ARG A 74 -2.18 15.70 -0.85
N LEU A 75 -1.31 15.48 0.14
CA LEU A 75 -1.53 14.50 1.19
C LEU A 75 -2.73 14.89 2.06
N GLY A 76 -2.88 16.17 2.41
CA GLY A 76 -4.05 16.67 3.14
C GLY A 76 -5.37 16.52 2.37
N HIS A 77 -5.33 16.54 1.03
CA HIS A 77 -6.52 16.22 0.22
C HIS A 77 -6.83 14.72 0.15
N LEU A 78 -5.81 13.86 0.21
CA LEU A 78 -5.98 12.40 0.13
C LEU A 78 -6.34 11.79 1.49
N ILE A 79 -5.75 12.31 2.56
CA ILE A 79 -5.90 11.90 3.95
C ILE A 79 -6.21 13.13 4.80
N PRO A 80 -7.41 13.73 4.67
CA PRO A 80 -7.80 14.85 5.52
C PRO A 80 -8.04 14.36 6.96
N ASP A 81 -8.03 15.28 7.94
CA ASP A 81 -8.17 14.98 9.38
C ASP A 81 -9.57 14.43 9.76
N ASP A 82 -10.58 14.68 8.94
CA ASP A 82 -11.95 14.18 9.09
C ASP A 82 -12.16 12.81 8.42
N LEU A 83 -11.15 12.27 7.73
CA LEU A 83 -11.24 10.97 7.09
C LEU A 83 -11.46 9.87 8.14
N ALA A 84 -12.51 9.07 7.95
CA ALA A 84 -12.77 7.96 8.85
C ALA A 84 -11.62 6.94 8.85
N VAL A 85 -11.14 6.53 10.03
CA VAL A 85 -9.97 5.64 10.18
C VAL A 85 -10.11 4.32 9.41
N GLN A 86 -11.33 3.82 9.26
CA GLN A 86 -11.66 2.60 8.50
C GLN A 86 -11.35 2.70 6.99
N LYS A 87 -11.17 3.92 6.45
CA LYS A 87 -10.82 4.14 5.05
C LYS A 87 -9.31 4.01 4.81
N ILE A 88 -8.51 4.02 5.87
CA ILE A 88 -7.05 3.89 5.80
C ILE A 88 -6.69 2.41 5.56
N PRO A 89 -6.05 2.07 4.42
CA PRO A 89 -5.58 0.71 4.21
C PRO A 89 -4.60 0.29 5.31
N GLY A 90 -4.86 -0.85 5.94
CA GLY A 90 -4.10 -1.36 7.09
C GLY A 90 -4.82 -1.20 8.43
N ILE A 91 -5.84 -0.34 8.52
CA ILE A 91 -6.72 -0.23 9.71
C ILE A 91 -8.00 -1.01 9.43
N GLY A 92 -8.06 -2.23 9.97
CA GLY A 92 -9.18 -3.16 9.75
C GLY A 92 -10.39 -2.90 10.65
N PHE A 93 -11.44 -3.70 10.45
CA PHE A 93 -12.70 -3.63 11.19
C PHE A 93 -12.52 -3.76 12.71
N SER A 94 -11.76 -4.76 13.19
CA SER A 94 -11.56 -4.96 14.63
C SER A 94 -10.81 -3.80 15.29
N SER A 95 -9.78 -3.25 14.62
CA SER A 95 -9.08 -2.06 15.12
C SER A 95 -10.00 -0.85 15.11
N THR A 96 -10.80 -0.67 14.05
CA THR A 96 -11.79 0.41 13.96
C THR A 96 -12.81 0.33 15.09
N GLN A 97 -13.33 -0.85 15.39
CA GLN A 97 -14.31 -1.04 16.47
C GLN A 97 -13.73 -0.66 17.83
N LYS A 98 -12.52 -1.13 18.14
CA LYS A 98 -11.81 -0.75 19.37
C LYS A 98 -11.54 0.75 19.47
N LEU A 99 -11.17 1.40 18.35
CA LEU A 99 -10.99 2.86 18.31
C LEU A 99 -12.32 3.58 18.56
N GLN A 100 -13.42 3.10 18.00
CA GLN A 100 -14.75 3.67 18.20
C GLN A 100 -15.23 3.54 19.65
N GLU A 101 -14.92 2.42 20.33
CA GLU A 101 -15.18 2.23 21.77
C GLU A 101 -14.44 3.27 22.62
N GLU A 102 -13.27 3.72 22.18
CA GLU A 102 -12.52 4.81 22.82
C GLU A 102 -12.97 6.21 22.38
N GLY A 103 -13.92 6.31 21.45
CA GLY A 103 -14.47 7.56 20.92
C GLY A 103 -13.74 8.12 19.69
N ILE A 104 -12.81 7.35 19.09
CA ILE A 104 -11.99 7.75 17.95
C ILE A 104 -12.57 7.20 16.65
N LYS A 105 -12.85 8.09 15.69
CA LYS A 105 -13.48 7.81 14.41
C LYS A 105 -12.66 8.33 13.23
N THR A 106 -11.92 9.42 13.39
CA THR A 106 -11.18 10.07 12.29
C THR A 106 -9.66 9.97 12.43
N THR A 107 -8.96 10.19 11.32
CA THR A 107 -7.50 10.30 11.24
C THR A 107 -6.95 11.40 12.14
N GLY A 108 -7.58 12.57 12.18
CA GLY A 108 -7.18 13.68 13.05
C GLY A 108 -7.33 13.33 14.54
N GLU A 109 -8.43 12.66 14.91
CA GLU A 109 -8.68 12.23 16.30
C GLU A 109 -7.64 11.22 16.79
N ILE A 110 -7.30 10.20 15.98
CA ILE A 110 -6.26 9.24 16.35
C ILE A 110 -4.89 9.91 16.44
N LEU A 111 -4.56 10.82 15.52
CA LEU A 111 -3.28 11.54 15.57
C LEU A 111 -3.18 12.42 16.83
N ALA A 112 -4.23 13.17 17.16
CA ALA A 112 -4.27 13.98 18.38
C ALA A 112 -4.16 13.12 19.66
N ALA A 113 -4.87 11.99 19.70
CA ALA A 113 -4.81 11.05 20.83
C ALA A 113 -3.39 10.48 21.02
N LEU A 114 -2.69 10.16 19.93
CA LEU A 114 -1.35 9.61 19.96
C LEU A 114 -0.26 10.68 20.23
N ASP A 115 -0.41 11.89 19.71
CA ASP A 115 0.59 12.95 19.87
C ASP A 115 0.51 13.60 21.26
N SER A 116 -0.68 13.65 21.88
CA SER A 116 -0.85 14.23 23.22
C SER A 116 -0.15 13.44 24.33
N GLN A 117 0.16 12.15 24.12
CA GLN A 117 0.76 11.22 25.10
C GLN A 117 0.05 11.25 26.47
N GLY A 118 -1.23 11.66 26.48
CA GLY A 118 -2.03 11.91 27.66
C GLY A 118 -2.86 10.70 28.11
N GLN A 119 -4.03 10.97 28.69
CA GLN A 119 -4.94 9.90 29.13
C GLN A 119 -5.49 9.09 27.95
N ASP A 120 -5.73 9.71 26.80
CA ASP A 120 -6.22 9.02 25.61
C ASP A 120 -5.20 8.03 25.05
N TYR A 121 -3.91 8.40 25.05
CA TYR A 121 -2.83 7.47 24.70
C TYR A 121 -2.79 6.27 25.66
N LYS A 122 -2.94 6.50 26.97
CA LYS A 122 -2.98 5.42 27.97
C LYS A 122 -4.17 4.48 27.77
N ARG A 123 -5.35 5.02 27.45
CA ARG A 123 -6.55 4.23 27.13
C ARG A 123 -6.31 3.36 25.91
N LEU A 124 -5.72 3.91 24.84
CA LEU A 124 -5.36 3.14 23.65
C LEU A 124 -4.37 2.01 23.93
N LEU A 125 -3.39 2.23 24.82
CA LEU A 125 -2.45 1.18 25.24
C LEU A 125 -3.10 0.03 26.01
N THR A 126 -4.32 0.18 26.51
CA THR A 126 -5.06 -0.94 27.11
C THR A 126 -5.62 -1.90 26.05
N GLN A 127 -5.86 -1.41 24.82
CA GLN A 127 -6.50 -2.15 23.73
C GLN A 127 -5.52 -2.60 22.63
N PHE A 128 -4.40 -1.89 22.52
CA PHE A 128 -3.39 -2.04 21.48
C PHE A 128 -1.98 -2.01 22.06
N ASP A 129 -1.06 -2.75 21.44
CA ASP A 129 0.36 -2.59 21.72
C ASP A 129 0.93 -1.32 21.07
N ALA A 130 2.04 -0.82 21.61
CA ALA A 130 2.69 0.40 21.14
C ALA A 130 3.14 0.32 19.67
N GLY A 131 3.52 -0.88 19.17
CA GLY A 131 3.92 -1.07 17.78
C GLY A 131 2.74 -0.94 16.81
N SER A 132 1.58 -1.49 17.17
CA SER A 132 0.32 -1.32 16.44
C SER A 132 -0.10 0.15 16.39
N LEU A 133 -0.05 0.87 17.51
CA LEU A 133 -0.38 2.30 17.55
C LEU A 133 0.59 3.13 16.71
N GLY A 134 1.90 2.84 16.78
CA GLY A 134 2.91 3.50 15.94
C GLY A 134 2.66 3.24 14.44
N THR A 135 2.26 2.03 14.08
CA THR A 135 1.89 1.67 12.71
C THR A 135 0.64 2.45 12.27
N MET A 136 -0.41 2.49 13.09
CA MET A 136 -1.64 3.26 12.77
C MET A 136 -1.34 4.75 12.59
N ARG A 137 -0.49 5.33 13.45
CA ARG A 137 -0.02 6.71 13.32
C ARG A 137 0.65 6.95 11.98
N ALA A 138 1.62 6.09 11.63
CA ALA A 138 2.34 6.21 10.36
C ALA A 138 1.38 6.13 9.16
N LEU A 139 0.44 5.18 9.19
CA LEU A 139 -0.59 5.03 8.16
C LEU A 139 -1.50 6.27 8.06
N CYS A 140 -1.91 6.88 9.17
CA CYS A 140 -2.71 8.12 9.13
C CYS A 140 -1.93 9.33 8.58
N LEU A 141 -0.60 9.26 8.58
CA LEU A 141 0.29 10.26 7.97
C LEU A 141 0.72 9.89 6.54
N GLY A 142 0.12 8.85 5.94
CA GLY A 142 0.48 8.38 4.60
C GLY A 142 1.84 7.69 4.50
N MET A 143 2.44 7.32 5.64
CA MET A 143 3.74 6.68 5.72
C MET A 143 3.59 5.16 5.84
N ASP A 144 3.93 4.46 4.76
CA ASP A 144 3.98 2.99 4.73
C ASP A 144 5.34 2.54 4.16
N ALA A 145 6.23 2.07 5.04
CA ALA A 145 7.55 1.55 4.70
C ALA A 145 7.54 0.07 4.31
N SER A 146 6.37 -0.58 4.25
CA SER A 146 6.31 -2.01 4.02
C SER A 146 6.62 -2.37 2.56
N ALA A 147 7.58 -3.28 2.37
CA ALA A 147 8.00 -3.70 1.04
C ALA A 147 6.88 -4.41 0.27
N VAL A 148 6.90 -4.28 -1.05
CA VAL A 148 6.13 -5.16 -1.94
C VAL A 148 6.76 -6.55 -1.86
N LYS A 149 5.92 -7.56 -1.59
CA LYS A 149 6.33 -8.97 -1.57
C LYS A 149 5.76 -9.62 -2.82
N SER A 150 6.58 -10.34 -3.58
CA SER A 150 6.08 -11.17 -4.67
C SER A 150 5.10 -12.20 -4.11
N SER A 151 3.92 -12.27 -4.71
CA SER A 151 2.98 -13.34 -4.41
C SER A 151 3.51 -14.60 -5.11
N GLY A 152 3.85 -15.62 -4.32
CA GLY A 152 4.21 -16.93 -4.85
C GLY A 152 3.01 -17.89 -4.82
N ALA A 153 3.29 -19.17 -5.00
CA ALA A 153 2.30 -20.22 -4.86
C ALA A 153 1.56 -20.09 -3.51
N PRO A 154 0.23 -20.30 -3.47
CA PRO A 154 -0.57 -20.02 -2.29
C PRO A 154 -0.13 -20.91 -1.13
N LYS A 155 -0.11 -20.35 0.09
CA LYS A 155 0.24 -21.09 1.31
C LYS A 155 -0.91 -21.96 1.82
N THR A 156 -2.14 -21.60 1.46
CA THR A 156 -3.35 -22.27 1.90
C THR A 156 -4.38 -22.27 0.79
N CYS A 157 -5.21 -23.30 0.74
CA CYS A 157 -6.37 -23.37 -0.12
C CYS A 157 -7.61 -23.67 0.73
N SER A 158 -8.69 -22.92 0.52
CA SER A 158 -9.95 -23.12 1.25
C SER A 158 -11.19 -23.02 0.37
N VAL A 159 -12.26 -23.64 0.85
CA VAL A 159 -13.60 -23.62 0.28
C VAL A 159 -14.62 -23.45 1.40
N GLN A 160 -15.53 -22.51 1.21
CA GLN A 160 -16.52 -22.13 2.20
C GLN A 160 -17.88 -22.03 1.54
N ASP A 161 -18.90 -22.57 2.20
CA ASP A 161 -20.30 -22.31 1.87
C ASP A 161 -20.98 -21.62 3.06
N SER A 162 -21.95 -20.74 2.74
CA SER A 162 -22.72 -19.96 3.72
C SER A 162 -24.20 -20.28 3.62
N PHE A 163 -24.85 -20.43 4.77
CA PHE A 163 -26.18 -21.00 4.99
C PHE A 163 -27.05 -20.01 5.79
N TRP A 164 -27.20 -18.78 5.29
CA TRP A 164 -27.97 -17.73 5.98
C TRP A 164 -29.48 -17.99 5.93
N GLN A 165 -29.99 -18.42 4.76
CA GLN A 165 -31.42 -18.67 4.55
C GLN A 165 -31.86 -20.05 5.05
N ASN A 166 -31.01 -21.06 4.82
CA ASN A 166 -31.28 -22.45 5.22
C ASN A 166 -30.13 -22.97 6.11
N PRO A 167 -30.12 -22.63 7.41
CA PRO A 167 -29.03 -23.03 8.32
C PRO A 167 -28.92 -24.54 8.47
N VAL A 168 -27.69 -25.02 8.66
CA VAL A 168 -27.40 -26.43 8.87
C VAL A 168 -27.65 -26.79 10.34
N ARG A 169 -28.50 -27.79 10.57
CA ARG A 169 -28.97 -28.18 11.91
C ARG A 169 -28.82 -29.65 12.24
N THR A 170 -28.59 -30.49 11.24
CA THR A 170 -28.50 -31.94 11.42
C THR A 170 -27.17 -32.50 10.97
N ASP A 171 -26.78 -33.62 11.57
CA ASP A 171 -25.58 -34.38 11.23
C ASP A 171 -25.54 -34.80 9.77
N THR A 172 -26.68 -35.22 9.22
CA THR A 172 -26.84 -35.62 7.83
C THR A 172 -26.53 -34.45 6.91
N GLN A 173 -27.12 -33.28 7.18
CA GLN A 173 -26.83 -32.05 6.43
C GLN A 173 -25.35 -31.67 6.53
N VAL A 174 -24.73 -31.79 7.71
CA VAL A 174 -23.29 -31.52 7.86
C VAL A 174 -22.48 -32.46 6.97
N LYS A 175 -22.75 -33.76 6.97
CA LYS A 175 -22.03 -34.74 6.13
C LYS A 175 -22.18 -34.44 4.63
N GLU A 176 -23.39 -34.18 4.17
CA GLU A 176 -23.68 -33.84 2.77
C GLU A 176 -22.92 -32.58 2.33
N ASN A 177 -22.96 -31.53 3.14
CA ASN A 177 -22.25 -30.28 2.85
C ASN A 177 -20.72 -30.45 2.91
N LEU A 178 -20.21 -31.22 3.86
CA LEU A 178 -18.77 -31.54 3.93
C LEU A 178 -18.30 -32.35 2.73
N LEU A 179 -19.13 -33.27 2.22
CA LEU A 179 -18.85 -34.04 1.02
C LEU A 179 -18.77 -33.14 -0.22
N ALA A 180 -19.71 -32.19 -0.37
CA ALA A 180 -19.69 -31.20 -1.46
C ALA A 180 -18.48 -30.25 -1.36
N LEU A 181 -18.15 -29.78 -0.15
CA LEU A 181 -16.97 -28.96 0.09
C LEU A 181 -15.68 -29.74 -0.19
N ALA A 182 -15.60 -31.01 0.19
CA ALA A 182 -14.44 -31.86 -0.10
C ALA A 182 -14.16 -31.96 -1.61
N GLN A 183 -15.22 -32.08 -2.43
CA GLN A 183 -15.09 -32.09 -3.89
C GLN A 183 -14.50 -30.78 -4.41
N LYS A 184 -15.09 -29.64 -4.02
CA LYS A 184 -14.61 -28.30 -4.41
C LYS A 184 -13.15 -28.07 -3.99
N LEU A 185 -12.79 -28.53 -2.79
CA LEU A 185 -11.43 -28.42 -2.26
C LEU A 185 -10.44 -29.23 -3.10
N LEU A 186 -10.79 -30.47 -3.42
CA LEU A 186 -9.95 -31.36 -4.22
C LEU A 186 -9.71 -30.80 -5.63
N THR A 187 -10.75 -30.24 -6.27
CA THR A 187 -10.60 -29.54 -7.56
C THR A 187 -9.61 -28.39 -7.47
N LYS A 188 -9.68 -27.57 -6.41
CA LYS A 188 -8.73 -26.47 -6.21
C LYS A 188 -7.31 -26.95 -5.92
N VAL A 189 -7.13 -27.99 -5.10
CA VAL A 189 -5.81 -28.57 -4.81
C VAL A 189 -5.17 -29.11 -6.09
N ARG A 190 -5.94 -29.77 -6.95
CA ARG A 190 -5.45 -30.24 -8.26
C ARG A 190 -5.12 -29.12 -9.22
N SER A 191 -5.89 -28.03 -9.18
CA SER A 191 -5.56 -26.83 -9.95
C SER A 191 -4.22 -26.23 -9.48
N ASP A 192 -4.02 -26.17 -8.18
CA ASP A 192 -2.77 -25.72 -7.57
C ASP A 192 -1.58 -26.62 -7.95
N GLU A 193 -1.75 -27.94 -7.87
CA GLU A 193 -0.73 -28.92 -8.27
C GLU A 193 -0.37 -28.82 -9.76
N ARG A 194 -1.35 -28.61 -10.64
CA ARG A 194 -1.09 -28.39 -12.07
C ARG A 194 -0.32 -27.10 -12.34
N MET A 195 -0.52 -26.07 -11.53
CA MET A 195 0.09 -24.75 -11.72
C MET A 195 1.46 -24.61 -11.05
N TYR A 196 1.65 -25.20 -9.87
CA TYR A 196 2.84 -25.03 -9.05
C TYR A 196 3.59 -26.33 -8.75
N GLY A 197 3.16 -27.44 -9.35
CA GLY A 197 3.68 -28.77 -9.06
C GLY A 197 3.13 -29.36 -7.77
N TYR A 198 3.44 -30.64 -7.54
CA TYR A 198 3.04 -31.33 -6.32
C TYR A 198 3.68 -30.69 -5.09
N ARG A 199 2.85 -30.39 -4.08
CA ARG A 199 3.28 -29.88 -2.78
C ARG A 199 2.65 -30.67 -1.65
N PRO A 200 3.41 -31.03 -0.60
CA PRO A 200 2.87 -31.78 0.52
C PRO A 200 1.82 -30.94 1.26
N ILE A 201 0.78 -31.60 1.75
CA ILE A 201 -0.30 -30.96 2.52
C ILE A 201 -0.21 -31.43 3.98
N PRO A 202 0.59 -30.77 4.83
CA PRO A 202 0.76 -31.19 6.22
C PRO A 202 -0.50 -30.97 7.05
N THR A 203 -1.32 -29.95 6.72
CA THR A 203 -2.39 -29.49 7.60
C THR A 203 -3.75 -29.44 6.94
N PHE A 204 -4.77 -29.85 7.69
CA PHE A 204 -6.18 -29.73 7.32
C PHE A 204 -6.98 -29.14 8.46
N SER A 205 -7.91 -28.25 8.16
CA SER A 205 -8.73 -27.59 9.16
C SER A 205 -10.18 -27.42 8.72
N LEU A 206 -11.06 -27.55 9.70
CA LEU A 206 -12.47 -27.22 9.61
C LEU A 206 -12.70 -25.95 10.44
N SER A 207 -13.37 -24.98 9.83
CA SER A 207 -13.91 -23.81 10.54
C SER A 207 -15.42 -23.75 10.34
N LEU A 208 -16.13 -23.27 11.36
CA LEU A 208 -17.58 -23.12 11.34
C LEU A 208 -18.01 -21.83 12.02
N LEU A 209 -19.19 -21.33 11.67
CA LEU A 209 -19.86 -20.22 12.34
C LEU A 209 -21.21 -20.70 12.86
N HIS A 210 -21.40 -20.61 14.19
CA HIS A 210 -22.71 -20.81 14.80
C HIS A 210 -23.60 -19.60 14.54
N ALA A 211 -24.87 -19.87 14.27
CA ALA A 211 -25.90 -18.87 14.36
C ALA A 211 -25.94 -18.29 15.78
N PRO A 212 -26.24 -16.99 15.93
CA PRO A 212 -26.45 -16.40 17.23
C PRO A 212 -27.60 -17.14 17.95
N SER A 213 -27.40 -17.50 19.22
CA SER A 213 -28.41 -18.23 20.01
C SER A 213 -29.56 -17.34 20.47
N SER A 214 -29.37 -16.02 20.45
CA SER A 214 -30.36 -14.97 20.71
C SER A 214 -29.92 -13.68 20.01
N GLU A 215 -30.82 -12.70 19.88
CA GLU A 215 -30.49 -11.39 19.28
C GLU A 215 -29.37 -10.66 20.01
N ALA A 216 -29.17 -10.94 21.31
CA ALA A 216 -28.10 -10.36 22.12
C ALA A 216 -26.78 -11.15 22.05
N SER A 217 -26.77 -12.35 21.46
CA SER A 217 -25.59 -13.22 21.41
C SER A 217 -24.85 -13.05 20.10
N ALA A 218 -23.54 -12.83 20.17
CA ALA A 218 -22.71 -12.72 18.98
C ALA A 218 -22.52 -14.09 18.29
N ALA A 219 -22.42 -14.08 16.96
CA ALA A 219 -22.12 -15.28 16.20
C ALA A 219 -20.75 -15.87 16.63
N ARG A 220 -20.74 -17.15 17.03
CA ARG A 220 -19.53 -17.80 17.54
C ARG A 220 -18.81 -18.58 16.45
N ARG A 221 -17.59 -18.17 16.14
CA ARG A 221 -16.71 -18.91 15.20
C ARG A 221 -15.91 -19.99 15.93
N GLY A 222 -15.90 -21.20 15.38
CA GLY A 222 -15.08 -22.32 15.87
C GLY A 222 -14.13 -22.81 14.78
N ARG A 223 -12.92 -23.23 15.15
CA ARG A 223 -11.94 -23.83 14.23
C ARG A 223 -11.19 -24.97 14.91
N LYS A 224 -11.01 -26.08 14.19
CA LYS A 224 -10.09 -27.16 14.56
C LYS A 224 -9.22 -27.53 13.37
N GLN A 225 -7.97 -27.86 13.68
CA GLN A 225 -6.96 -28.27 12.71
C GLN A 225 -6.38 -29.62 13.11
N MET A 226 -5.97 -30.41 12.12
CA MET A 226 -5.21 -31.65 12.29
C MET A 226 -3.99 -31.65 11.37
N GLN A 227 -2.99 -32.44 11.77
CA GLN A 227 -1.91 -32.85 10.90
C GLN A 227 -2.38 -34.07 10.09
N LEU A 228 -2.22 -34.04 8.78
CA LEU A 228 -2.65 -35.12 7.89
C LEU A 228 -1.65 -36.29 7.85
N GLY A 229 -0.43 -36.11 8.38
CA GLY A 229 0.60 -37.15 8.37
C GLY A 229 0.90 -37.62 6.94
N GLY A 230 0.88 -38.93 6.72
CA GLY A 230 1.06 -39.55 5.40
C GLY A 230 -0.20 -39.56 4.50
N PHE A 231 -1.30 -38.91 4.91
CA PHE A 231 -2.50 -38.82 4.07
C PHE A 231 -2.27 -37.88 2.89
N GLN A 232 -2.23 -38.46 1.70
CA GLN A 232 -2.00 -37.75 0.44
C GLN A 232 -3.34 -37.33 -0.16
N ILE A 233 -3.69 -36.04 -0.01
CA ILE A 233 -4.82 -35.41 -0.72
C ILE A 233 -4.49 -35.23 -2.23
N ALA A 234 -3.22 -35.37 -2.60
CA ALA A 234 -2.78 -35.41 -3.98
C ALA A 234 -1.82 -36.59 -4.14
N ARG A 235 -2.11 -37.51 -5.07
CA ARG A 235 -1.18 -38.56 -5.50
C ARG A 235 -0.75 -38.24 -6.92
N ARG A 236 0.51 -38.52 -7.24
CA ARG A 236 1.07 -38.35 -8.59
C ARG A 236 0.16 -39.08 -9.59
N VAL A 237 -0.26 -38.33 -10.61
CA VAL A 237 -1.31 -38.62 -11.59
C VAL A 237 -1.29 -40.06 -12.10
N GLU A 238 -2.28 -40.83 -11.66
CA GLU A 238 -2.95 -41.91 -12.40
C GLU A 238 -4.33 -42.09 -11.74
N GLU A 239 -5.39 -42.03 -12.55
CA GLU A 239 -6.80 -42.38 -12.24
C GLU A 239 -7.70 -41.36 -11.49
N GLN A 240 -8.68 -40.82 -12.23
CA GLN A 240 -9.91 -40.20 -11.67
C GLN A 240 -10.71 -41.16 -10.76
N ALA A 241 -10.42 -42.46 -10.80
CA ALA A 241 -11.11 -43.50 -10.03
C ALA A 241 -10.91 -43.38 -8.50
N ASP A 242 -9.92 -42.61 -8.02
CA ASP A 242 -9.67 -42.44 -6.57
C ASP A 242 -10.29 -41.16 -5.97
N ASP A 243 -10.91 -40.28 -6.76
CA ASP A 243 -11.43 -39.00 -6.27
C ASP A 243 -12.62 -39.11 -5.36
N GLU A 244 -13.61 -39.92 -5.74
CA GLU A 244 -14.81 -40.11 -4.93
C GLU A 244 -14.44 -40.72 -3.57
N ARG A 245 -13.48 -41.66 -3.59
CA ARG A 245 -12.92 -42.25 -2.38
C ARG A 245 -12.17 -41.22 -1.54
N LEU A 246 -11.34 -40.39 -2.16
CA LEU A 246 -10.57 -39.37 -1.47
C LEU A 246 -11.49 -38.26 -0.91
N GLN A 247 -12.49 -37.87 -1.66
CA GLN A 247 -13.54 -36.94 -1.26
C GLN A 247 -14.28 -37.45 -0.02
N GLY A 248 -14.70 -38.72 -0.02
CA GLY A 248 -15.28 -39.38 1.16
C GLY A 248 -14.33 -39.35 2.35
N GLN A 249 -13.07 -39.69 2.13
CA GLN A 249 -12.03 -39.66 3.17
C GLN A 249 -11.75 -38.26 3.75
N ILE A 250 -11.83 -37.20 2.94
CA ILE A 250 -11.72 -35.81 3.40
C ILE A 250 -12.96 -35.44 4.22
N ALA A 251 -14.16 -35.79 3.72
CA ALA A 251 -15.42 -35.52 4.40
C ALA A 251 -15.50 -36.22 5.76
N ASP A 252 -15.07 -37.48 5.86
CA ASP A 252 -15.03 -38.24 7.12
C ASP A 252 -14.09 -37.61 8.15
N ARG A 253 -12.89 -37.19 7.71
CA ARG A 253 -11.94 -36.48 8.58
C ARG A 253 -12.48 -35.12 9.02
N ALA A 254 -13.12 -34.37 8.11
CA ALA A 254 -13.79 -33.12 8.44
C ALA A 254 -14.91 -33.33 9.45
N PHE A 255 -15.70 -34.39 9.29
CA PHE A 255 -16.77 -34.74 10.21
C PHE A 255 -16.23 -35.15 11.59
N ALA A 256 -15.09 -35.84 11.64
CA ALA A 256 -14.40 -36.12 12.90
C ALA A 256 -13.92 -34.84 13.60
N LEU A 257 -13.45 -33.83 12.85
CA LEU A 257 -13.14 -32.50 13.40
C LEU A 257 -14.40 -31.77 13.86
N PHE A 258 -15.51 -31.91 13.12
CA PHE A 258 -16.80 -31.34 13.50
C PHE A 258 -17.26 -31.86 14.85
N ARG A 259 -17.18 -33.17 15.11
CA ARG A 259 -17.55 -33.77 16.41
C ARG A 259 -16.72 -33.26 17.58
N LYS A 260 -15.48 -32.81 17.32
CA LYS A 260 -14.63 -32.19 18.33
C LYS A 260 -14.99 -30.71 18.57
N LEU A 261 -15.70 -30.08 17.65
CA LEU A 261 -16.18 -28.69 17.77
C LEU A 261 -17.62 -28.61 18.31
N VAL A 262 -18.45 -29.59 17.96
CA VAL A 262 -19.86 -29.66 18.32
C VAL A 262 -20.13 -31.06 18.89
N PRO A 263 -20.21 -31.19 20.22
CA PRO A 263 -20.50 -32.45 20.88
C PRO A 263 -21.87 -33.02 20.42
N PRO A 264 -22.04 -34.35 20.32
CA PRO A 264 -23.28 -34.96 19.81
C PRO A 264 -24.55 -34.63 20.60
N GLN A 265 -24.40 -34.19 21.84
CA GLN A 265 -25.49 -33.92 22.77
C GLN A 265 -26.00 -32.48 22.68
N GLU A 266 -25.28 -31.59 21.97
CA GLU A 266 -25.59 -30.18 21.89
C GLU A 266 -26.35 -29.87 20.58
N PRO A 267 -27.54 -29.26 20.64
CA PRO A 267 -28.21 -28.77 19.44
C PRO A 267 -27.38 -27.65 18.81
N PHE A 268 -27.30 -27.62 17.49
CA PHE A 268 -26.51 -26.63 16.78
C PHE A 268 -27.27 -26.04 15.60
N VAL A 269 -26.91 -24.81 15.26
CA VAL A 269 -27.36 -24.13 14.05
C VAL A 269 -26.15 -23.44 13.44
N LEU A 270 -25.77 -23.82 12.22
CA LEU A 270 -24.58 -23.30 11.55
C LEU A 270 -24.95 -22.45 10.34
N HIS A 271 -24.26 -21.32 10.22
CA HIS A 271 -24.34 -20.45 9.04
C HIS A 271 -23.15 -20.62 8.10
N ILE A 272 -22.00 -21.12 8.56
CA ILE A 272 -20.83 -21.26 7.69
C ILE A 272 -20.13 -22.57 7.99
N LEU A 273 -19.72 -23.27 6.92
CA LEU A 273 -18.75 -24.36 6.96
C LEU A 273 -17.61 -24.02 6.00
N ASN A 274 -16.37 -24.17 6.48
CA ASN A 274 -15.17 -23.91 5.69
C ASN A 274 -14.15 -25.04 5.88
N LEU A 275 -13.70 -25.62 4.77
CA LEU A 275 -12.58 -26.55 4.73
C LEU A 275 -11.35 -25.84 4.20
N GLN A 276 -10.21 -26.07 4.84
CA GLN A 276 -8.95 -25.46 4.47
C GLN A 276 -7.79 -26.43 4.61
N VAL A 277 -6.94 -26.48 3.61
CA VAL A 277 -5.62 -27.11 3.65
C VAL A 277 -4.53 -26.06 3.72
N GLY A 278 -3.45 -26.38 4.42
CA GLY A 278 -2.20 -25.64 4.35
C GLY A 278 -1.15 -26.46 3.61
N PHE A 279 -0.51 -25.85 2.62
CA PHE A 279 0.58 -26.45 1.87
C PHE A 279 1.89 -26.32 2.64
N GLY A 280 2.79 -27.29 2.48
CA GLY A 280 4.18 -27.18 2.90
C GLY A 280 4.94 -26.16 2.05
N GLU A 281 6.20 -25.93 2.39
CA GLU A 281 7.03 -25.00 1.62
C GLU A 281 7.16 -25.48 0.18
N ALA A 282 6.95 -24.55 -0.76
CA ALA A 282 7.26 -24.79 -2.16
C ALA A 282 8.78 -24.90 -2.32
N LEU A 283 9.26 -25.78 -3.19
CA LEU A 283 10.69 -25.99 -3.46
C LEU A 283 11.39 -24.79 -4.15
N GLY A 284 10.74 -23.62 -4.23
CA GLY A 284 11.29 -22.39 -4.81
C GLY A 284 11.13 -21.21 -3.84
N THR A 285 12.25 -20.61 -3.46
CA THR A 285 12.31 -19.41 -2.63
C THR A 285 11.55 -18.26 -3.29
N GLN A 286 10.61 -17.64 -2.57
CA GLN A 286 9.99 -16.38 -3.00
C GLN A 286 11.11 -15.35 -3.21
N ARG A 287 11.39 -14.99 -4.47
CA ARG A 287 12.34 -13.91 -4.77
C ARG A 287 11.76 -12.61 -4.23
N ARG A 288 12.42 -12.03 -3.24
CA ARG A 288 12.16 -10.65 -2.85
C ARG A 288 12.45 -9.79 -4.07
N LEU A 289 11.44 -9.11 -4.61
CA LEU A 289 11.66 -8.07 -5.61
C LEU A 289 12.37 -6.92 -4.89
N SER A 290 13.70 -6.95 -4.89
CA SER A 290 14.51 -5.82 -4.46
C SER A 290 14.71 -4.93 -5.68
N PHE A 291 14.07 -3.77 -5.68
CA PHE A 291 14.52 -2.66 -6.50
C PHE A 291 15.82 -2.16 -5.86
N ASN A 292 16.95 -2.76 -6.24
CA ASN A 292 18.22 -2.12 -5.98
C ASN A 292 18.24 -0.89 -6.88
N ALA A 293 18.24 0.30 -6.29
CA ALA A 293 18.69 1.48 -7.01
C ALA A 293 20.15 1.19 -7.37
N SER A 294 20.40 0.65 -8.56
CA SER A 294 21.73 0.67 -9.14
C SER A 294 22.17 2.12 -9.10
N GLN A 295 23.31 2.40 -8.49
CA GLN A 295 23.95 3.69 -8.59
C GLN A 295 23.80 4.18 -10.03
N ALA A 296 23.19 5.36 -10.19
CA ALA A 296 23.07 5.97 -11.49
C ALA A 296 24.48 5.97 -12.11
N PRO A 297 24.68 5.42 -13.33
CA PRO A 297 25.96 5.56 -13.99
C PRO A 297 26.26 7.05 -14.06
N ALA A 298 27.45 7.43 -13.57
CA ALA A 298 27.89 8.81 -13.60
C ALA A 298 27.74 9.33 -15.04
N LEU A 299 27.06 10.47 -15.17
CA LEU A 299 26.95 11.18 -16.44
C LEU A 299 28.36 11.36 -17.02
N PRO A 300 28.62 10.90 -18.26
CA PRO A 300 29.90 11.17 -18.89
C PRO A 300 30.05 12.69 -19.05
N SER A 301 31.19 13.20 -18.60
CA SER A 301 31.64 14.58 -18.78
C SER A 301 31.45 14.99 -20.24
N ALA A 302 30.79 16.13 -20.45
CA ALA A 302 30.55 16.70 -21.77
C ALA A 302 31.87 16.86 -22.54
N ALA A 303 32.03 16.09 -23.61
CA ALA A 303 33.00 16.36 -24.65
C ALA A 303 32.35 17.25 -25.72
N PRO A 304 33.08 18.20 -26.31
CA PRO A 304 32.54 19.14 -27.27
C PRO A 304 32.20 18.41 -28.58
N ILE A 305 31.00 18.68 -29.11
CA ILE A 305 30.57 18.20 -30.41
C ILE A 305 31.20 19.10 -31.48
N GLU A 306 32.10 18.53 -32.27
CA GLU A 306 32.59 19.12 -33.51
C GLU A 306 31.51 19.02 -34.62
N GLY A 307 31.24 20.16 -35.23
CA GLY A 307 30.99 20.36 -36.67
C GLY A 307 29.93 19.49 -37.37
N ILE A 308 28.75 20.07 -37.58
CA ILE A 308 28.03 19.89 -38.86
C ILE A 308 27.67 21.28 -39.38
N GLU A 309 28.28 21.62 -40.51
CA GLU A 309 28.07 22.83 -41.28
C GLU A 309 26.64 22.90 -41.84
N LEU A 310 26.02 24.06 -41.72
CA LEU A 310 24.96 24.53 -42.61
C LEU A 310 25.22 26.01 -42.92
N SER A 311 25.65 26.23 -44.15
CA SER A 311 25.73 27.53 -44.83
C SER A 311 24.35 28.18 -44.96
N ASP A 312 24.20 29.48 -44.69
CA ASP A 312 24.36 30.52 -45.71
C ASP A 312 23.92 31.92 -45.23
N SER A 313 24.72 32.90 -45.66
CA SER A 313 24.50 34.32 -45.96
C SER A 313 23.99 35.38 -44.95
N GLY A 314 24.80 36.46 -44.84
CA GLY A 314 24.40 37.86 -44.55
C GLY A 314 25.01 38.45 -43.26
N GLU A 315 26.22 39.03 -43.30
CA GLU A 315 26.50 40.49 -43.27
C GLU A 315 25.75 41.24 -42.13
N GLU A 316 26.37 41.95 -41.18
CA GLU A 316 27.38 43.00 -41.33
C GLU A 316 28.00 43.35 -39.95
N THR A 317 29.07 44.14 -39.97
CA THR A 317 30.08 44.33 -38.92
C THR A 317 29.83 45.52 -37.97
N VAL A 318 30.70 45.59 -36.94
CA VAL A 318 31.22 46.79 -36.23
C VAL A 318 30.58 47.13 -34.88
N GLY A 319 31.42 47.27 -33.84
CA GLY A 319 31.12 48.17 -32.72
C GLY A 319 31.78 47.87 -31.38
N LEU A 320 32.95 48.45 -31.16
CA LEU A 320 33.80 48.36 -29.97
C LEU A 320 33.25 49.17 -28.76
N SER A 321 33.61 48.73 -27.55
CA SER A 321 33.95 49.55 -26.36
C SER A 321 32.85 50.06 -25.41
N THR A 322 32.85 49.59 -24.15
CA THR A 322 33.26 50.35 -22.93
C THR A 322 32.63 49.76 -21.65
N LYS A 323 33.49 49.43 -20.67
CA LYS A 323 33.22 49.36 -19.22
C LYS A 323 33.20 50.81 -18.66
N PRO A 324 32.55 51.16 -17.51
CA PRO A 324 32.99 50.77 -16.14
C PRO A 324 31.84 50.52 -15.13
N GLU A 325 32.02 49.57 -14.20
CA GLU A 325 32.23 49.76 -12.74
C GLU A 325 31.00 50.25 -11.96
N ASP A 326 30.40 49.37 -11.14
CA ASP A 326 30.45 49.47 -9.68
C ASP A 326 29.65 48.37 -8.97
N ALA A 327 30.06 48.08 -7.73
CA ALA A 327 29.47 47.23 -6.68
C ALA A 327 29.92 45.76 -6.62
N ASP A 328 31.05 45.61 -5.93
CA ASP A 328 31.53 44.48 -5.15
C ASP A 328 30.39 43.77 -4.36
N VAL A 329 30.12 42.51 -4.70
CA VAL A 329 29.36 41.57 -3.85
C VAL A 329 30.20 40.31 -3.77
N SER A 330 30.84 40.15 -2.62
CA SER A 330 31.66 39.00 -2.24
C SER A 330 31.00 37.68 -2.63
N ALA A 331 31.69 36.90 -3.45
CA ALA A 331 31.31 35.54 -3.79
C ALA A 331 31.16 34.70 -2.52
N VAL A 332 29.94 34.24 -2.24
CA VAL A 332 29.68 33.24 -1.21
C VAL A 332 30.52 32.01 -1.56
N GLY A 333 31.44 31.63 -0.66
CA GLY A 333 32.31 30.49 -0.85
C GLY A 333 31.48 29.23 -1.11
N SER A 334 31.75 28.54 -2.23
CA SER A 334 31.15 27.25 -2.59
C SER A 334 31.16 26.25 -1.42
N ASP A 335 32.23 26.30 -0.61
CA ASP A 335 32.47 25.38 0.51
C ASP A 335 31.59 25.69 1.74
N ASP A 336 31.22 26.95 1.95
CA ASP A 336 30.35 27.36 3.05
C ASP A 336 28.90 26.94 2.81
N LEU A 337 28.45 27.03 1.55
CA LEU A 337 27.14 26.56 1.14
C LEU A 337 27.03 25.04 1.23
N ALA A 338 28.09 24.33 0.83
CA ALA A 338 28.18 22.87 0.98
C ALA A 338 28.12 22.46 2.45
N SER A 339 28.76 23.23 3.34
CA SER A 339 28.75 22.97 4.78
C SER A 339 27.34 23.11 5.39
N LEU A 340 26.59 24.15 5.03
CA LEU A 340 25.20 24.33 5.50
C LEU A 340 24.23 23.31 4.92
N THR A 341 24.38 22.93 3.65
CA THR A 341 23.53 21.89 3.05
C THR A 341 23.85 20.50 3.61
N ALA A 342 25.11 20.21 3.95
CA ALA A 342 25.50 18.99 4.68
C ALA A 342 24.90 18.94 6.10
N MET A 343 24.69 20.10 6.74
CA MET A 343 23.97 20.21 8.02
C MET A 343 22.44 20.08 7.88
N GLY A 344 21.91 19.85 6.68
CA GLY A 344 20.49 19.59 6.43
C GLY A 344 19.65 20.84 6.15
N PHE A 345 20.25 22.03 6.01
CA PHE A 345 19.53 23.23 5.61
C PHE A 345 19.25 23.24 4.11
N ALA A 346 18.05 23.67 3.72
CA ALA A 346 17.68 23.79 2.31
C ALA A 346 18.58 24.82 1.61
N GLU A 347 19.11 24.47 0.43
CA GLU A 347 20.13 25.26 -0.28
C GLU A 347 19.73 26.74 -0.49
N GLY A 348 18.47 27.00 -0.85
CA GLY A 348 17.98 28.37 -1.01
C GLY A 348 18.02 29.20 0.28
N LEU A 349 17.73 28.58 1.44
CA LEU A 349 17.81 29.24 2.75
C LEU A 349 19.25 29.40 3.21
N ALA A 350 20.12 28.41 2.93
CA ALA A 350 21.54 28.48 3.23
C ALA A 350 22.23 29.58 2.41
N ARG A 351 21.92 29.71 1.12
CA ARG A 351 22.41 30.82 0.26
C ARG A 351 21.98 32.17 0.80
N GLN A 352 20.71 32.31 1.17
CA GLN A 352 20.19 33.57 1.72
C GLN A 352 20.84 33.90 3.07
N ALA A 353 20.98 32.93 3.96
CA ALA A 353 21.60 33.14 5.27
C ALA A 353 23.10 33.49 5.14
N LEU A 354 23.84 32.85 4.23
CA LEU A 354 25.24 33.20 3.95
C LEU A 354 25.39 34.58 3.32
N ALA A 355 24.49 34.95 2.39
CA ALA A 355 24.49 36.29 1.81
C ALA A 355 24.23 37.37 2.86
N GLU A 356 23.43 37.08 3.88
CA GLU A 356 23.08 38.04 4.94
C GLU A 356 24.07 38.05 6.11
N CYS A 357 24.75 36.94 6.40
CA CYS A 357 25.60 36.78 7.60
C CYS A 357 27.10 36.72 7.30
N GLY A 358 27.49 36.39 6.07
CA GLY A 358 28.89 36.36 5.61
C GLY A 358 29.73 35.18 6.12
N ASP A 359 29.26 34.43 7.13
CA ASP A 359 29.94 33.25 7.66
C ASP A 359 28.96 32.12 8.04
N VAL A 360 29.46 30.89 8.09
CA VAL A 360 28.66 29.70 8.42
C VAL A 360 28.11 29.73 9.86
N PRO A 361 28.88 30.07 10.92
CA PRO A 361 28.37 30.02 12.29
C PRO A 361 27.18 30.96 12.54
N ARG A 362 27.23 32.21 12.05
CA ARG A 362 26.12 33.15 12.19
C ARG A 362 24.94 32.78 11.30
N ALA A 363 25.21 32.22 10.12
CA ALA A 363 24.15 31.68 9.27
C ALA A 363 23.40 30.53 9.95
N VAL A 364 24.10 29.61 10.64
CA VAL A 364 23.49 28.52 11.43
C VAL A 364 22.67 29.09 12.58
N GLU A 365 23.21 30.02 13.37
CA GLU A 365 22.49 30.63 14.50
C GLU A 365 21.18 31.29 14.04
N LYS A 366 21.23 32.02 12.92
CA LYS A 366 20.04 32.66 12.33
C LYS A 366 19.02 31.68 11.76
N LEU A 367 19.49 30.58 11.14
CA LEU A 367 18.63 29.52 10.63
C LEU A 367 17.93 28.77 11.77
N LEU A 368 18.58 28.65 12.93
CA LEU A 368 18.02 28.01 14.14
C LEU A 368 17.16 28.97 14.97
N ALA A 369 17.42 30.28 14.93
CA ALA A 369 16.74 31.28 15.75
C ALA A 369 15.40 31.80 15.19
N ARG A 370 14.88 31.26 14.08
CA ARG A 370 13.59 31.74 13.55
C ARG A 370 12.43 31.39 14.49
N PRO A 371 11.66 32.38 14.99
CA PRO A 371 10.52 32.13 15.83
C PRO A 371 9.38 31.49 15.02
N THR A 372 8.71 30.50 15.61
CA THR A 372 7.42 30.01 15.13
C THR A 372 6.39 31.14 15.22
N PRO A 373 5.52 31.36 14.22
CA PRO A 373 4.47 32.36 14.32
C PRO A 373 3.47 31.93 15.40
N HIS A 374 3.37 32.74 16.46
CA HIS A 374 2.57 32.43 17.65
C HIS A 374 1.07 32.72 17.50
N SER A 375 0.57 33.07 16.32
CA SER A 375 -0.88 33.21 16.11
C SER A 375 -1.34 32.99 14.66
N PRO A 376 -2.54 32.40 14.45
CA PRO A 376 -3.15 32.26 13.12
C PRO A 376 -3.40 33.60 12.40
N SER A 377 -3.53 34.70 13.15
CA SER A 377 -3.73 36.05 12.61
C SER A 377 -2.50 36.60 11.89
N GLU A 378 -1.30 36.34 12.41
CA GLU A 378 -0.05 36.82 11.80
C GLU A 378 0.29 36.03 10.54
N CYS A 379 -0.02 34.72 10.52
CA CYS A 379 0.13 33.88 9.33
C CYS A 379 -0.76 34.36 8.16
N ARG A 380 -1.98 34.80 8.45
CA ARG A 380 -2.89 35.41 7.44
C ARG A 380 -2.39 36.79 6.97
N ALA A 381 -1.80 37.60 7.85
CA ALA A 381 -1.25 38.91 7.51
C ALA A 381 -0.02 38.80 6.59
N GLU A 382 0.86 37.84 6.85
CA GLU A 382 2.05 37.56 6.04
C GLU A 382 1.67 37.00 4.66
N LYS A 383 0.67 36.10 4.60
CA LYS A 383 0.14 35.56 3.34
C LYS A 383 -0.52 36.65 2.48
N ARG A 384 -1.21 37.62 3.10
CA ARG A 384 -1.78 38.79 2.39
C ARG A 384 -0.72 39.77 1.90
N ARG A 385 0.36 39.99 2.65
CA ARG A 385 1.49 40.83 2.21
C ARG A 385 2.19 40.24 0.98
N ARG A 386 2.40 38.91 0.96
CA ARG A 386 3.03 38.23 -0.18
C ARG A 386 2.18 38.23 -1.44
N LEU A 387 0.85 38.07 -1.35
CA LEU A 387 -0.03 38.18 -2.51
C LEU A 387 -0.10 39.60 -3.10
N LYS A 388 0.02 40.65 -2.27
CA LYS A 388 0.03 42.05 -2.75
C LYS A 388 1.31 42.43 -3.50
N CYS A 389 2.43 41.75 -3.26
CA CYS A 389 3.67 42.00 -3.99
C CYS A 389 3.79 41.22 -5.31
N SER A 390 2.94 40.21 -5.55
CA SER A 390 3.03 39.35 -6.73
C SER A 390 1.96 39.61 -7.80
N VAL A 391 1.03 40.53 -7.57
CA VAL A 391 -0.03 40.87 -8.54
C VAL A 391 -0.11 42.38 -8.67
N GLY A 392 0.25 42.89 -9.86
CA GLY A 392 0.03 44.28 -10.24
C GLY A 392 -1.44 44.70 -10.10
N ALA A 393 -1.68 45.99 -9.94
CA ALA A 393 -2.92 46.59 -9.43
C ALA A 393 -4.22 46.35 -10.23
N ASP A 394 -4.25 45.54 -11.30
CA ASP A 394 -5.38 45.46 -12.24
C ASP A 394 -6.15 44.12 -12.27
N ALA A 395 -6.00 43.24 -11.27
CA ALA A 395 -6.74 41.97 -11.23
C ALA A 395 -7.59 41.76 -9.96
N SER A 396 -8.19 42.82 -9.42
CA SER A 396 -8.93 42.76 -8.14
C SER A 396 -10.42 42.36 -8.23
N ALA A 397 -10.96 41.98 -9.40
CA ALA A 397 -12.42 41.83 -9.54
C ALA A 397 -12.94 40.41 -9.84
N ALA A 398 -12.08 39.37 -9.99
CA ALA A 398 -12.54 38.08 -10.54
C ALA A 398 -12.34 36.84 -9.64
N VAL A 399 -12.04 36.98 -8.33
CA VAL A 399 -11.78 35.82 -7.44
C VAL A 399 -12.63 35.86 -6.17
N VAL A 400 -13.91 36.21 -6.27
CA VAL A 400 -14.82 36.21 -5.10
C VAL A 400 -15.96 35.18 -5.18
N ASP A 401 -16.33 34.62 -6.33
CA ASP A 401 -17.55 33.78 -6.42
C ASP A 401 -17.32 32.28 -6.68
N LEU A 402 -16.43 31.63 -5.94
CA LEU A 402 -16.31 30.17 -5.98
C LEU A 402 -16.01 29.56 -4.61
N LEU A 403 -16.71 30.06 -3.59
CA LEU A 403 -16.85 29.45 -2.27
C LEU A 403 -18.27 29.75 -1.74
N ASP A 404 -19.24 28.97 -2.22
CA ASP A 404 -20.43 28.55 -1.46
C ASP A 404 -20.70 27.07 -1.78
#